data_AF-A0AAD6CTJ6-F1
#
_entry.id   AF-A0AAD6CTJ6-F1
#
_cell.length_a   1.000
_cell.length_b   1.000
_cell.length_c   1.000
_cell.angle_alpha   90.00
_cell.angle_beta   90.00
_cell.angle_gamma   90.00
#
_symmetry.space_group_name_H-M   'P 1'
#
loop_
_entity.id
_entity.type
_entity.pdbx_description
1 polymer ?
#
loop_
_entity_poly.entity_id
_entity_poly.type
_entity_poly.pdbx_seq_one_letter_code
_entity_poly.pdbx_strand_id
1 'polypeptide(L)'
;MVANRAPAPTTLSLQTNHDGKGLGIQTPTPTSSSLTPPVTPIGKDGEHSIPPLGATPAETAQLRHISTPLRFTDDLKVDYVEDRPVEFGRGAWSIVYKARSIPSAPIPIHTPPSSPIATTRVYAVKAPLRKDARPVLQAEALTLTRLNLTPGYERYIIPFHGYHSDTEALVMTAVPLALSTYIEDQADIIRKQGPSTATMFDPVQGPESWRDLARKLIGGLEWLHKTAGIIHGDIKPHNLLLRPIPDDGSEGAGAFPYEPLFADFSSALDLSLCDNAQDASQSSMSAFTPPFTAPELLSLKALKSGEVVSSPASDVFSLAATLVAAATGDLLLYPGSSSMQRLAMARDGHRILEFTRCGTNGSRVPRGGFVEKLLLPAVAKDPMERIDTSDWVKMAHA
;
A
#
# COMPACT_ATOMS: atom_id res chain seq x y z
N MET A 1 9.20 50.32 -27.89
CA MET A 1 8.11 50.79 -26.98
C MET A 1 6.85 50.09 -27.45
N VAL A 2 6.17 49.20 -26.73
CA VAL A 2 5.89 49.08 -25.29
C VAL A 2 5.82 47.58 -24.95
N ALA A 3 6.38 47.20 -23.79
CA ALA A 3 6.32 45.85 -23.24
C ALA A 3 5.08 45.69 -22.34
N ASN A 4 4.37 44.57 -22.44
CA ASN A 4 3.27 44.21 -21.54
C ASN A 4 3.73 43.10 -20.59
N ARG A 5 3.91 43.44 -19.31
CA ARG A 5 4.22 42.52 -18.20
C ARG A 5 2.92 42.05 -17.56
N ALA A 6 2.79 40.74 -17.39
CA ALA A 6 1.75 40.10 -16.60
C ALA A 6 1.98 40.29 -15.09
N PRO A 7 0.93 40.30 -14.24
CA PRO A 7 1.05 40.46 -12.80
C PRO A 7 1.49 39.15 -12.10
N ALA A 8 2.37 39.30 -11.11
CA ALA A 8 2.86 38.24 -10.23
C ALA A 8 1.89 37.94 -9.09
N PRO A 9 1.77 36.68 -8.63
CA PRO A 9 0.94 36.32 -7.48
C PRO A 9 1.65 36.59 -6.14
N THR A 10 0.87 37.16 -5.22
CA THR A 10 1.21 37.62 -3.87
C THR A 10 1.60 36.47 -2.94
N THR A 11 2.74 36.61 -2.27
CA THR A 11 3.23 35.73 -1.20
C THR A 11 2.67 36.16 0.16
N LEU A 12 2.01 35.24 0.87
CA LEU A 12 1.68 35.39 2.29
C LEU A 12 2.69 34.56 3.10
N SER A 13 3.65 35.27 3.68
CA SER A 13 4.67 34.75 4.60
C SER A 13 4.17 34.91 6.03
N LEU A 14 4.24 33.84 6.83
CA LEU A 14 4.18 33.90 8.29
C LEU A 14 5.58 33.62 8.83
N GLN A 15 6.27 34.70 9.15
CA GLN A 15 7.43 34.70 10.05
C GLN A 15 6.92 34.51 11.48
N THR A 16 7.57 33.63 12.25
CA THR A 16 7.56 33.73 13.72
C THR A 16 8.97 33.99 14.20
N ASN A 17 9.10 35.12 14.89
CA ASN A 17 10.34 35.62 15.46
C ASN A 17 10.76 34.78 16.67
N HIS A 18 12.08 34.67 16.74
CA HIS A 18 12.90 34.24 17.84
C HIS A 18 12.71 35.20 19.03
N ASP A 19 12.32 34.70 20.20
CA ASP A 19 12.52 35.43 21.46
C ASP A 19 13.01 34.45 22.53
N GLY A 20 14.27 34.66 22.93
CA GLY A 20 14.93 33.90 23.98
C GLY A 20 14.49 34.37 25.36
N LYS A 21 14.14 33.42 26.22
CA LYS A 21 14.29 33.50 27.67
C LYS A 21 14.56 32.10 28.19
N GLY A 22 15.77 31.93 28.73
CA GLY A 22 16.27 30.65 29.22
C GLY A 22 15.54 30.15 30.46
N LEU A 23 15.41 28.84 30.54
CA LEU A 23 15.17 28.11 31.78
C LEU A 23 16.15 26.94 31.82
N GLY A 24 16.93 26.92 32.90
CA GLY A 24 18.16 26.15 33.03
C GLY A 24 17.95 24.64 33.11
N ILE A 25 18.91 23.96 32.49
CA ILE A 25 19.19 22.53 32.63
C ILE A 25 19.68 22.28 34.06
N GLN A 26 19.01 21.40 34.80
CA GLN A 26 19.58 20.77 35.99
C GLN A 26 19.60 19.25 35.80
N THR A 27 20.81 18.75 35.63
CA THR A 27 21.24 17.37 35.81
C THR A 27 21.22 17.02 37.30
N PRO A 28 20.85 15.77 37.65
CA PRO A 28 21.51 15.12 38.77
C PRO A 28 22.10 13.75 38.35
N THR A 29 23.41 13.64 38.54
CA THR A 29 24.19 12.40 38.54
C THR A 29 24.04 11.65 39.90
N PRO A 30 24.54 10.41 40.02
CA PRO A 30 23.78 9.28 40.57
C PRO A 30 24.03 9.04 42.06
N THR A 31 23.03 8.47 42.74
CA THR A 31 23.21 7.83 44.05
C THR A 31 22.78 6.37 43.98
N SER A 32 23.76 5.51 44.24
CA SER A 32 23.65 4.08 44.48
C SER A 32 22.74 3.76 45.67
N SER A 33 21.77 2.88 45.48
CA SER A 33 21.29 2.01 46.56
C SER A 33 20.68 0.73 45.98
N SER A 34 21.43 -0.34 46.13
CA SER A 34 21.03 -1.73 45.98
C SER A 34 19.86 -2.06 46.92
N LEU A 35 18.70 -2.44 46.37
CA LEU A 35 17.71 -3.26 47.09
C LEU A 35 17.09 -4.24 46.11
N THR A 36 17.27 -5.52 46.43
CA THR A 36 16.82 -6.73 45.73
C THR A 36 15.30 -6.80 45.55
N PRO A 37 14.78 -7.39 44.46
CA PRO A 37 13.37 -7.79 44.39
C PRO A 37 13.13 -9.05 45.23
N PRO A 38 11.98 -9.19 45.92
CA PRO A 38 11.64 -10.42 46.60
C PRO A 38 11.15 -11.49 45.60
N VAL A 39 11.49 -12.73 45.95
CA VAL A 39 11.22 -13.98 45.25
C VAL A 39 9.83 -14.52 45.62
N THR A 40 9.00 -14.73 44.58
CA THR A 40 7.93 -15.75 44.32
C THR A 40 6.85 -16.09 45.37
N PRO A 41 5.65 -16.52 44.91
CA PRO A 41 5.42 -17.96 44.86
C PRO A 41 4.74 -18.49 43.60
N ILE A 42 5.09 -19.75 43.32
CA ILE A 42 4.64 -20.65 42.26
C ILE A 42 3.17 -21.04 42.44
N GLY A 43 2.40 -21.00 41.35
CA GLY A 43 1.10 -21.69 41.15
C GLY A 43 0.78 -21.66 39.67
N LYS A 44 1.15 -22.70 38.90
CA LYS A 44 0.31 -23.82 38.44
C LYS A 44 -0.96 -23.42 37.67
N ASP A 45 -0.89 -23.74 36.39
CA ASP A 45 -1.94 -24.23 35.49
C ASP A 45 -3.03 -23.23 35.02
N GLY A 46 -2.76 -22.64 33.86
CA GLY A 46 -3.75 -22.00 32.99
C GLY A 46 -3.31 -22.18 31.54
N GLU A 47 -3.97 -23.10 30.82
CA GLU A 47 -3.68 -23.51 29.46
C GLU A 47 -3.75 -22.34 28.46
N HIS A 48 -2.59 -21.83 28.05
CA HIS A 48 -2.45 -21.08 26.80
C HIS A 48 -1.97 -22.04 25.73
N SER A 49 -2.92 -22.56 24.95
CA SER A 49 -2.65 -23.35 23.75
C SER A 49 -1.94 -22.47 22.70
N ILE A 50 -0.62 -22.58 22.67
CA ILE A 50 0.21 -22.23 21.52
C ILE A 50 -0.12 -23.26 20.42
N PRO A 51 -0.56 -22.89 19.21
CA PRO A 51 -0.68 -23.87 18.15
C PRO A 51 0.74 -24.29 17.70
N PRO A 52 1.00 -25.60 17.53
CA PRO A 52 2.31 -26.09 17.16
C PRO A 52 2.68 -25.74 15.72
N LEU A 53 3.98 -25.53 15.52
CA LEU A 53 4.64 -25.42 14.23
C LEU A 53 4.36 -26.69 13.40
N GLY A 54 3.47 -26.59 12.40
CA GLY A 54 3.17 -27.67 11.46
C GLY A 54 1.69 -27.72 11.11
N ALA A 55 1.25 -26.86 10.18
CA ALA A 55 -0.13 -26.84 9.71
C ALA A 55 -0.50 -28.20 9.10
N THR A 56 -1.55 -28.82 9.64
CA THR A 56 -2.12 -30.03 9.05
C THR A 56 -2.96 -29.68 7.80
N PRO A 57 -3.17 -30.62 6.86
CA PRO A 57 -4.00 -30.38 5.68
C PRO A 57 -5.46 -29.95 5.99
N ALA A 58 -5.93 -30.16 7.23
CA ALA A 58 -7.28 -29.78 7.67
C ALA A 58 -7.40 -28.29 8.04
N GLU A 59 -6.36 -27.67 8.59
CA GLU A 59 -6.35 -26.23 8.95
C GLU A 59 -6.23 -25.35 7.71
N THR A 60 -5.48 -25.80 6.71
CA THR A 60 -5.40 -25.16 5.38
C THR A 60 -6.70 -25.31 4.57
N ALA A 61 -7.59 -26.24 4.92
CA ALA A 61 -8.92 -26.37 4.32
C ALA A 61 -9.95 -25.42 4.95
N GLN A 62 -9.85 -25.11 6.25
CA GLN A 62 -10.74 -24.15 6.92
C GLN A 62 -10.45 -22.69 6.52
N LEU A 63 -9.19 -22.36 6.22
CA LEU A 63 -8.78 -21.06 5.67
C LEU A 63 -9.36 -20.75 4.28
N ARG A 64 -9.92 -21.76 3.58
CA ARG A 64 -10.41 -21.63 2.19
C ARG A 64 -11.87 -21.19 2.07
N HIS A 65 -12.64 -21.22 3.15
CA HIS A 65 -14.08 -20.98 3.06
C HIS A 65 -14.58 -20.02 4.15
N ILE A 66 -14.09 -18.79 4.11
CA ILE A 66 -14.56 -17.70 4.97
C ILE A 66 -15.87 -17.16 4.39
N SER A 67 -16.97 -17.40 5.09
CA SER A 67 -18.30 -16.91 4.71
C SER A 67 -18.72 -15.66 5.48
N THR A 68 -18.03 -15.33 6.56
CA THR A 68 -18.32 -14.18 7.42
C THR A 68 -17.08 -13.32 7.60
N PRO A 69 -17.17 -11.99 7.37
CA PRO A 69 -16.05 -11.09 7.64
C PRO A 69 -15.72 -11.03 9.14
N LEU A 70 -14.44 -10.83 9.45
CA LEU A 70 -14.00 -10.41 10.78
C LEU A 70 -14.77 -9.15 11.18
N ARG A 71 -15.40 -9.13 12.36
CA ARG A 71 -16.23 -8.01 12.80
C ARG A 71 -15.41 -7.00 13.60
N PHE A 72 -15.64 -5.73 13.33
CA PHE A 72 -15.19 -4.64 14.21
C PHE A 72 -16.33 -4.26 15.14
N THR A 73 -16.06 -4.22 16.46
CA THR A 73 -17.10 -4.07 17.49
C THR A 73 -17.10 -2.72 18.20
N ASP A 74 -16.04 -1.94 18.07
CA ASP A 74 -15.96 -0.65 18.74
C ASP A 74 -16.74 0.41 17.95
N ASP A 75 -17.30 1.37 18.68
CA ASP A 75 -17.94 2.54 18.06
C ASP A 75 -16.88 3.42 17.38
N LEU A 76 -17.24 3.97 16.22
CA LEU A 76 -16.35 4.83 15.42
C LEU A 76 -16.84 6.27 15.39
N LYS A 77 -15.91 7.20 15.60
CA LYS A 77 -16.13 8.63 15.37
C LYS A 77 -15.27 9.12 14.22
N VAL A 78 -15.89 9.61 13.16
CA VAL A 78 -15.21 10.27 12.04
C VAL A 78 -14.64 11.61 12.51
N ASP A 79 -13.38 11.90 12.13
CA ASP A 79 -12.74 13.20 12.39
C ASP A 79 -13.26 14.24 11.38
N TYR A 80 -13.49 15.47 11.84
CA TYR A 80 -13.94 16.60 11.02
C TYR A 80 -12.98 17.78 11.13
N VAL A 81 -12.79 18.50 10.03
CA VAL A 81 -12.07 19.79 9.93
C VAL A 81 -13.00 20.77 9.21
N GLU A 82 -13.30 21.90 9.83
CA GLU A 82 -14.23 22.91 9.28
C GLU A 82 -15.59 22.31 8.86
N ASP A 83 -16.18 21.47 9.73
CA ASP A 83 -17.43 20.73 9.50
C ASP A 83 -17.43 19.79 8.28
N ARG A 84 -16.26 19.51 7.70
CA ARG A 84 -16.09 18.50 6.64
C ARG A 84 -15.36 17.27 7.18
N PRO A 85 -15.81 16.05 6.81
CA PRO A 85 -15.12 14.85 7.24
C PRO A 85 -13.71 14.81 6.63
N VAL A 86 -12.73 14.38 7.41
CA VAL A 86 -11.36 14.23 6.93
C VAL A 86 -11.28 12.99 6.05
N GLU A 87 -11.14 13.20 4.74
CA GLU A 87 -11.00 12.15 3.73
C GLU A 87 -9.52 11.80 3.54
N PHE A 88 -9.18 10.51 3.63
CA PHE A 88 -7.87 9.99 3.20
C PHE A 88 -7.85 9.62 1.72
N GLY A 89 -9.01 9.35 1.12
CA GLY A 89 -9.09 9.01 -0.28
C GLY A 89 -10.52 8.70 -0.73
N ARG A 90 -10.74 8.71 -2.04
CA ARG A 90 -12.04 8.44 -2.66
C ARG A 90 -11.85 7.63 -3.93
N GLY A 91 -12.52 6.50 -4.01
CA GLY A 91 -12.53 5.61 -5.18
C GLY A 91 -13.89 5.57 -5.86
N ALA A 92 -14.03 4.69 -6.86
CA ALA A 92 -15.29 4.49 -7.58
C ALA A 92 -16.40 3.92 -6.69
N TRP A 93 -16.04 3.05 -5.75
CA TRP A 93 -16.97 2.32 -4.89
C TRP A 93 -17.04 2.86 -3.46
N SER A 94 -16.01 3.57 -3.01
CA SER A 94 -15.85 3.88 -1.59
C SER A 94 -15.19 5.23 -1.35
N ILE A 95 -15.28 5.64 -0.10
CA ILE A 95 -14.57 6.77 0.47
C ILE A 95 -13.90 6.31 1.76
N VAL A 96 -12.67 6.78 1.98
CA VAL A 96 -11.88 6.45 3.17
C VAL A 96 -11.83 7.67 4.07
N TYR A 97 -12.35 7.53 5.28
CA TYR A 97 -12.36 8.56 6.30
C TYR A 97 -11.32 8.30 7.38
N LYS A 98 -10.80 9.38 7.97
CA LYS A 98 -10.10 9.31 9.25
C LYS A 98 -11.12 9.16 10.38
N ALA A 99 -10.94 8.16 11.23
CA ALA A 99 -11.79 7.95 12.40
C ALA A 99 -10.99 7.58 13.64
N ARG A 100 -11.62 7.64 14.80
CA ARG A 100 -11.08 7.15 16.09
C ARG A 100 -12.08 6.20 16.71
N SER A 101 -11.59 5.18 17.42
CA SER A 101 -12.48 4.37 18.26
C SER A 101 -12.93 5.19 19.46
N ILE A 102 -14.21 5.06 19.79
CA ILE A 102 -14.76 5.50 21.06
C ILE A 102 -14.68 4.27 21.97
N PRO A 103 -13.91 4.30 23.08
CA PRO A 103 -13.93 3.20 24.02
C PRO A 103 -15.36 3.03 24.54
N SER A 104 -15.91 1.82 24.39
CA SER A 104 -17.18 1.43 24.99
C SER A 104 -17.13 1.77 26.48
N ALA A 105 -18.14 2.48 26.98
CA ALA A 105 -18.21 2.94 28.36
C ALA A 105 -17.87 1.78 29.33
N PRO A 106 -17.08 2.03 30.40
CA PRO A 106 -16.71 0.98 31.33
C PRO A 106 -17.98 0.39 31.94
N ILE A 107 -18.14 -0.94 31.79
CA ILE A 107 -19.04 -1.72 32.62
C ILE A 107 -18.68 -1.37 34.08
N PRO A 108 -19.64 -1.05 34.96
CA PRO A 108 -19.33 -0.69 36.34
C PRO A 108 -18.78 -1.92 37.08
N ILE A 109 -17.47 -2.09 37.07
CA ILE A 109 -16.76 -3.10 37.84
C ILE A 109 -16.17 -2.40 39.06
N HIS A 110 -16.57 -2.87 40.24
CA HIS A 110 -16.20 -2.38 41.57
C HIS A 110 -14.73 -2.68 41.96
N THR A 111 -13.77 -2.40 41.10
CA THR A 111 -12.33 -2.47 41.42
C THR A 111 -11.65 -1.14 41.11
N PRO A 112 -10.60 -0.74 41.88
CA PRO A 112 -9.99 0.58 41.76
C PRO A 112 -9.44 0.79 40.34
N PRO A 113 -9.56 2.00 39.77
CA PRO A 113 -9.33 2.21 38.36
C PRO A 113 -7.83 2.03 38.05
N SER A 114 -7.51 1.03 37.23
CA SER A 114 -6.29 1.09 36.44
C SER A 114 -6.46 2.26 35.47
N SER A 115 -5.53 3.21 35.52
CA SER A 115 -5.53 4.43 34.69
C SER A 115 -5.91 4.10 33.24
N PRO A 116 -6.98 4.70 32.67
CA PRO A 116 -7.33 4.44 31.30
C PRO A 116 -6.35 5.20 30.43
N ILE A 117 -5.26 4.56 30.02
CA ILE A 117 -4.60 4.96 28.78
C ILE A 117 -5.50 4.40 27.67
N ALA A 118 -6.66 5.04 27.47
CA ALA A 118 -7.44 4.87 26.26
C ALA A 118 -6.62 5.53 25.15
N THR A 119 -5.69 4.79 24.56
CA THR A 119 -5.02 5.22 23.34
C THR A 119 -6.11 5.36 22.28
N THR A 120 -6.54 6.59 22.00
CA THR A 120 -7.47 6.86 20.89
C THR A 120 -6.73 6.54 19.60
N ARG A 121 -6.85 5.28 19.14
CA ARG A 121 -6.20 4.80 17.93
C ARG A 121 -6.90 5.42 16.72
N VAL A 122 -6.10 5.90 15.78
CA VAL A 122 -6.60 6.45 14.51
C VAL A 122 -6.75 5.33 13.50
N TYR A 123 -7.91 5.28 12.85
CA TYR A 123 -8.28 4.29 11.85
C TYR A 123 -8.57 4.96 10.50
N ALA A 124 -8.38 4.18 9.44
CA ALA A 124 -8.91 4.46 8.11
C ALA A 124 -10.20 3.64 7.94
N VAL A 125 -11.32 4.32 7.74
CA VAL A 125 -12.65 3.71 7.60
C VAL A 125 -13.10 3.85 6.15
N LYS A 126 -13.08 2.74 5.40
CA LYS A 126 -13.52 2.69 4.01
C LYS A 126 -15.00 2.36 3.96
N ALA A 127 -15.82 3.37 3.68
CA ALA A 127 -17.27 3.31 3.66
C ALA A 127 -17.82 3.26 2.22
N PRO A 128 -18.96 2.61 1.98
CA PRO A 128 -19.55 2.50 0.65
C PRO A 128 -20.07 3.87 0.18
N LEU A 129 -19.70 4.26 -1.04
CA LEU A 129 -20.15 5.53 -1.63
C LEU A 129 -21.62 5.46 -2.09
N ARG A 130 -22.09 4.26 -2.45
CA ARG A 130 -23.41 3.96 -3.04
C ARG A 130 -23.89 2.58 -2.60
N LYS A 131 -25.19 2.30 -2.73
CA LYS A 131 -25.81 1.05 -2.22
C LYS A 131 -25.26 -0.22 -2.88
N ASP A 132 -24.98 -0.17 -4.17
CA ASP A 132 -24.39 -1.26 -4.95
C ASP A 132 -22.87 -1.40 -4.76
N ALA A 133 -22.22 -0.50 -4.02
CA ALA A 133 -20.85 -0.72 -3.57
C ALA A 133 -20.76 -1.67 -2.36
N ARG A 134 -21.88 -1.88 -1.65
CA ARG A 134 -21.92 -2.71 -0.42
C ARG A 134 -21.46 -4.16 -0.67
N PRO A 135 -21.91 -4.85 -1.73
CA PRO A 135 -21.41 -6.20 -2.04
C PRO A 135 -19.91 -6.22 -2.36
N VAL A 136 -19.39 -5.17 -3.00
CA VAL A 136 -17.95 -5.05 -3.31
C VAL A 136 -17.13 -4.92 -2.02
N LEU A 137 -17.56 -4.07 -1.08
CA LEU A 137 -16.89 -3.92 0.21
C LEU A 137 -17.02 -5.17 1.07
N GLN A 138 -18.15 -5.88 1.00
CA GLN A 138 -18.31 -7.15 1.71
C GLN A 138 -17.39 -8.24 1.14
N ALA A 139 -17.25 -8.34 -0.17
CA ALA A 139 -16.30 -9.25 -0.81
C ALA A 139 -14.85 -8.90 -0.42
N GLU A 140 -14.49 -7.61 -0.43
CA GLU A 140 -13.19 -7.13 0.06
C GLU A 140 -12.98 -7.48 1.54
N ALA A 141 -14.02 -7.37 2.38
CA ALA A 141 -13.95 -7.74 3.79
C ALA A 141 -13.61 -9.23 3.98
N LEU A 142 -14.18 -10.11 3.16
CA LEU A 142 -13.90 -11.55 3.18
C LEU A 142 -12.45 -11.82 2.76
N THR A 143 -11.99 -11.19 1.69
CA THR A 143 -10.59 -11.28 1.23
C THR A 143 -9.62 -10.81 2.31
N LEU A 144 -9.86 -9.65 2.93
CA LEU A 144 -9.03 -9.12 4.02
C LEU A 144 -9.08 -9.99 5.28
N THR A 145 -10.23 -10.58 5.59
CA THR A 145 -10.36 -11.55 6.69
C THR A 145 -9.46 -12.76 6.45
N ARG A 146 -9.45 -13.29 5.22
CA ARG A 146 -8.58 -14.40 4.84
C ARG A 146 -7.09 -14.04 4.89
N LEU A 147 -6.75 -12.87 4.37
CA LEU A 147 -5.37 -12.38 4.39
C LEU A 147 -4.85 -12.21 5.83
N ASN A 148 -5.66 -11.66 6.74
CA ASN A 148 -5.31 -11.52 8.16
C ASN A 148 -5.06 -12.85 8.89
N LEU A 149 -5.59 -13.97 8.38
CA LEU A 149 -5.32 -15.29 8.93
C LEU A 149 -4.09 -15.96 8.30
N THR A 150 -3.55 -15.37 7.23
CA THR A 150 -2.33 -15.87 6.57
C THR A 150 -1.09 -15.39 7.33
N PRO A 151 -0.16 -16.28 7.74
CA PRO A 151 1.02 -15.89 8.50
C PRO A 151 1.88 -14.82 7.80
N GLY A 152 2.27 -13.80 8.56
CA GLY A 152 3.17 -12.73 8.11
C GLY A 152 2.51 -11.61 7.30
N TYR A 153 1.18 -11.54 7.27
CA TYR A 153 0.41 -10.52 6.56
C TYR A 153 0.78 -9.08 6.98
N GLU A 154 1.19 -8.87 8.23
CA GLU A 154 1.47 -7.56 8.82
C GLU A 154 2.62 -6.81 8.11
N ARG A 155 3.46 -7.53 7.38
CA ARG A 155 4.59 -6.99 6.60
C ARG A 155 4.20 -6.56 5.19
N TYR A 156 3.08 -7.06 4.67
CA TYR A 156 2.79 -6.95 3.24
C TYR A 156 1.48 -6.23 2.95
N ILE A 157 0.49 -6.31 3.84
CA ILE A 157 -0.81 -5.70 3.61
C ILE A 157 -1.17 -4.69 4.70
N ILE A 158 -2.06 -3.77 4.38
CA ILE A 158 -2.62 -2.85 5.37
C ILE A 158 -3.34 -3.64 6.48
N PRO A 159 -3.02 -3.45 7.78
CA PRO A 159 -3.66 -4.21 8.83
C PRO A 159 -5.15 -3.90 8.91
N PHE A 160 -5.98 -4.93 8.70
CA PHE A 160 -7.43 -4.89 8.77
C PHE A 160 -7.89 -5.20 10.20
N HIS A 161 -8.78 -4.39 10.77
CA HIS A 161 -9.31 -4.58 12.13
C HIS A 161 -10.71 -5.18 12.13
N GLY A 162 -11.40 -5.16 10.99
CA GLY A 162 -12.70 -5.79 10.84
C GLY A 162 -13.68 -4.95 10.01
N TYR A 163 -14.82 -5.55 9.76
CA TYR A 163 -15.99 -5.00 9.09
C TYR A 163 -16.98 -4.49 10.13
N HIS A 164 -17.34 -3.22 10.03
CA HIS A 164 -18.32 -2.59 10.91
C HIS A 164 -19.73 -2.80 10.33
N SER A 165 -20.55 -3.62 10.98
CA SER A 165 -21.83 -4.08 10.42
C SER A 165 -22.84 -2.96 10.17
N ASP A 166 -22.94 -1.96 11.05
CA ASP A 166 -24.00 -0.94 10.95
C ASP A 166 -23.75 0.08 9.83
N THR A 167 -22.48 0.36 9.56
CA THR A 167 -22.03 1.31 8.52
C THR A 167 -21.57 0.60 7.26
N GLU A 168 -21.51 -0.73 7.29
CA GLU A 168 -21.00 -1.59 6.22
C GLU A 168 -19.63 -1.14 5.70
N ALA A 169 -18.76 -0.78 6.64
CA ALA A 169 -17.46 -0.17 6.35
C ALA A 169 -16.31 -1.09 6.77
N LEU A 170 -15.18 -0.98 6.07
CA LEU A 170 -13.93 -1.65 6.44
C LEU A 170 -13.13 -0.75 7.37
N VAL A 171 -12.64 -1.32 8.47
CA VAL A 171 -11.81 -0.61 9.44
C VAL A 171 -10.37 -1.10 9.31
N MET A 172 -9.44 -0.19 9.03
CA MET A 172 -8.03 -0.51 8.81
C MET A 172 -7.13 0.43 9.61
N THR A 173 -5.87 0.05 9.78
CA THR A 173 -4.86 0.97 10.32
C THR A 173 -4.73 2.18 9.40
N ALA A 174 -4.75 3.39 9.97
CA ALA A 174 -4.49 4.59 9.19
C ALA A 174 -3.00 4.69 8.82
N VAL A 175 -2.70 4.56 7.53
CA VAL A 175 -1.37 4.83 6.96
C VAL A 175 -1.54 5.98 5.96
N PRO A 176 -1.10 7.21 6.30
CA PRO A 176 -1.52 8.41 5.56
C PRO A 176 -0.72 8.65 4.27
N LEU A 177 0.42 8.00 4.08
CA LEU A 177 1.28 8.21 2.91
C LEU A 177 1.05 7.11 1.88
N ALA A 178 0.67 7.48 0.66
CA ALA A 178 0.64 6.59 -0.49
C ALA A 178 1.96 6.70 -1.29
N LEU A 179 2.32 5.62 -1.98
CA LEU A 179 3.50 5.61 -2.85
C LEU A 179 3.36 6.62 -4.00
N SER A 180 2.14 6.86 -4.52
CA SER A 180 1.90 7.91 -5.52
C SER A 180 2.37 9.28 -5.05
N THR A 181 1.95 9.69 -3.85
CA THR A 181 2.35 10.96 -3.23
C THR A 181 3.85 11.02 -3.01
N TYR A 182 4.45 9.94 -2.51
CA TYR A 182 5.90 9.87 -2.34
C TYR A 182 6.66 10.04 -3.67
N ILE A 183 6.23 9.40 -4.75
CA ILE A 183 6.83 9.52 -6.08
C ILE A 183 6.78 10.96 -6.58
N GLU A 184 5.63 11.63 -6.42
CA GLU A 184 5.44 13.03 -6.81
C GLU A 184 6.33 13.97 -5.99
N ASP A 185 6.41 13.76 -4.67
CA ASP A 185 7.26 14.54 -3.76
C ASP A 185 8.75 14.40 -4.13
N GLN A 186 9.23 13.18 -4.40
CA GLN A 186 10.61 12.95 -4.85
C GLN A 186 10.88 13.63 -6.20
N ALA A 187 9.94 13.54 -7.13
CA ALA A 187 10.06 14.22 -8.42
C ALA A 187 10.12 15.74 -8.25
N ASP A 188 9.34 16.31 -7.33
CA ASP A 188 9.37 17.74 -7.00
C ASP A 188 10.67 18.19 -6.35
N ILE A 189 11.22 17.39 -5.44
CA ILE A 189 12.52 17.66 -4.81
C ILE A 189 13.61 17.75 -5.88
N ILE A 190 13.65 16.79 -6.79
CA ILE A 190 14.64 16.76 -7.88
C ILE A 190 14.44 17.95 -8.83
N ARG A 191 13.19 18.30 -9.18
CA ARG A 191 12.90 19.50 -10.00
C ARG A 191 13.43 20.77 -9.34
N LYS A 192 13.29 20.90 -8.02
CA LYS A 192 13.74 22.08 -7.24
C LYS A 192 15.26 22.14 -7.09
N GLN A 193 15.95 21.00 -6.97
CA GLN A 193 17.40 20.93 -6.88
C GLN A 193 18.10 21.27 -8.22
N GLY A 194 17.38 21.17 -9.33
CA GLY A 194 17.89 21.46 -10.66
C GLY A 194 18.52 20.24 -11.35
N PRO A 195 18.70 20.28 -12.68
CA PRO A 195 19.22 19.15 -13.45
C PRO A 195 20.68 18.88 -13.09
N SER A 196 20.96 17.70 -12.55
CA SER A 196 22.30 17.17 -12.33
C SER A 196 22.60 16.08 -13.35
N THR A 197 23.69 16.23 -14.10
CA THR A 197 24.16 15.19 -15.03
C THR A 197 24.71 13.96 -14.31
N ALA A 198 25.10 14.09 -13.05
CA ALA A 198 25.64 12.98 -12.26
C ALA A 198 24.54 11.95 -11.88
N THR A 199 23.31 12.42 -11.64
CA THR A 199 22.19 11.58 -11.16
C THR A 199 21.05 11.46 -12.18
N MET A 200 21.28 11.89 -13.43
CA MET A 200 20.26 11.90 -14.48
C MET A 200 19.81 10.51 -14.94
N PHE A 201 20.63 9.48 -14.67
CA PHE A 201 20.35 8.08 -14.98
C PHE A 201 19.85 7.29 -13.77
N ASP A 202 19.85 7.90 -12.59
CA ASP A 202 19.40 7.27 -11.36
C ASP A 202 17.87 7.42 -11.21
N PRO A 203 17.20 6.50 -10.48
CA PRO A 203 15.84 6.71 -10.00
C PRO A 203 15.69 8.01 -9.21
N VAL A 204 14.48 8.60 -9.18
CA VAL A 204 14.25 9.89 -8.49
C VAL A 204 14.56 9.87 -6.99
N GLN A 205 14.36 8.73 -6.33
CA GLN A 205 14.70 8.49 -4.92
C GLN A 205 16.14 7.98 -4.71
N GLY A 206 16.92 7.84 -5.78
CA GLY A 206 18.27 7.25 -5.76
C GLY A 206 18.28 5.72 -5.95
N PRO A 207 19.43 5.16 -6.36
CA PRO A 207 19.53 3.78 -6.81
C PRO A 207 19.29 2.75 -5.70
N GLU A 208 19.86 2.94 -4.51
CA GLU A 208 19.73 1.99 -3.40
C GLU A 208 18.31 1.98 -2.81
N SER A 209 17.73 3.18 -2.62
CA SER A 209 16.35 3.35 -2.14
C SER A 209 15.34 2.73 -3.11
N TRP A 210 15.52 2.93 -4.42
CA TRP A 210 14.68 2.28 -5.42
C TRP A 210 14.84 0.75 -5.42
N ARG A 211 16.08 0.24 -5.31
CA ARG A 211 16.35 -1.21 -5.29
C ARG A 211 15.72 -1.87 -4.06
N ASP A 212 15.81 -1.22 -2.91
CA ASP A 212 15.19 -1.71 -1.68
C ASP A 212 13.66 -1.70 -1.74
N LEU A 213 13.06 -0.62 -2.26
CA LEU A 213 11.61 -0.57 -2.54
C LEU A 213 11.19 -1.72 -3.47
N ALA A 214 11.94 -1.95 -4.56
CA ALA A 214 11.66 -3.02 -5.51
C ALA A 214 11.70 -4.40 -4.83
N ARG A 215 12.73 -4.69 -4.02
CA ARG A 215 12.81 -5.95 -3.26
C ARG A 215 11.62 -6.14 -2.33
N LYS A 216 11.27 -5.11 -1.54
CA LYS A 216 10.14 -5.16 -0.59
C LYS A 216 8.81 -5.45 -1.32
N LEU A 217 8.55 -4.76 -2.43
CA LEU A 217 7.31 -4.94 -3.19
C LEU A 217 7.26 -6.28 -3.93
N ILE A 218 8.35 -6.72 -4.55
CA ILE A 218 8.42 -8.02 -5.25
C ILE A 218 8.25 -9.16 -4.25
N GLY A 219 8.88 -9.09 -3.07
CA GLY A 219 8.70 -10.07 -2.00
C GLY A 219 7.27 -10.08 -1.44
N GLY A 220 6.63 -8.92 -1.30
CA GLY A 220 5.22 -8.87 -0.92
C GLY A 220 4.28 -9.44 -1.97
N LEU A 221 4.59 -9.27 -3.26
CA LEU A 221 3.83 -9.87 -4.34
C LEU A 221 4.00 -11.39 -4.39
N GLU A 222 5.23 -11.90 -4.17
CA GLU A 222 5.49 -13.33 -4.00
C GLU A 222 4.65 -13.92 -2.86
N TRP A 223 4.63 -13.26 -1.70
CA TRP A 223 3.80 -13.70 -0.56
C TRP A 223 2.30 -13.74 -0.92
N LEU A 224 1.78 -12.69 -1.59
CA LEU A 224 0.38 -12.67 -2.03
C LEU A 224 0.06 -13.87 -2.95
N HIS A 225 0.92 -14.14 -3.94
CA HIS A 225 0.66 -15.19 -4.92
C HIS A 225 0.91 -16.61 -4.39
N LYS A 226 2.01 -16.82 -3.66
CA LYS A 226 2.49 -18.15 -3.26
C LYS A 226 2.00 -18.58 -1.88
N THR A 227 1.86 -17.64 -0.96
CA THR A 227 1.46 -17.93 0.42
C THR A 227 -0.03 -17.68 0.64
N ALA A 228 -0.53 -16.52 0.24
CA ALA A 228 -1.96 -16.20 0.39
C ALA A 228 -2.83 -16.81 -0.71
N GLY A 229 -2.28 -17.05 -1.90
CA GLY A 229 -3.03 -17.53 -3.06
C GLY A 229 -4.05 -16.50 -3.56
N ILE A 230 -3.68 -15.22 -3.54
CA ILE A 230 -4.54 -14.09 -3.93
C ILE A 230 -3.85 -13.29 -5.02
N ILE A 231 -4.59 -12.98 -6.08
CA ILE A 231 -4.24 -11.97 -7.09
C ILE A 231 -4.83 -10.64 -6.62
N HIS A 232 -4.05 -9.56 -6.64
CA HIS A 232 -4.51 -8.25 -6.21
C HIS A 232 -5.42 -7.58 -7.26
N GLY A 233 -5.05 -7.64 -8.54
CA GLY A 233 -5.88 -7.21 -9.66
C GLY A 233 -5.98 -5.70 -9.91
N ASP A 234 -5.34 -4.86 -9.08
CA ASP A 234 -5.26 -3.39 -9.28
C ASP A 234 -4.01 -2.80 -8.59
N ILE A 235 -2.84 -3.39 -8.86
CA ILE A 235 -1.57 -2.88 -8.32
C ILE A 235 -1.20 -1.58 -9.03
N LYS A 236 -1.06 -0.50 -8.26
CA LYS A 236 -0.64 0.83 -8.73
C LYS A 236 -0.10 1.66 -7.56
N PRO A 237 0.64 2.75 -7.79
CA PRO A 237 1.19 3.58 -6.72
C PRO A 237 0.17 4.11 -5.70
N HIS A 238 -1.10 4.27 -6.10
CA HIS A 238 -2.17 4.75 -5.22
C HIS A 238 -2.66 3.68 -4.23
N ASN A 239 -2.45 2.40 -4.55
CA ASN A 239 -2.89 1.24 -3.76
C ASN A 239 -1.73 0.63 -2.94
N LEU A 240 -0.61 1.35 -2.86
CA LEU A 240 0.56 0.99 -2.05
C LEU A 240 0.75 2.07 -0.99
N LEU A 241 0.56 1.73 0.27
CA LEU A 241 0.72 2.65 1.40
C LEU A 241 2.10 2.48 2.02
N LEU A 242 2.67 3.55 2.57
CA LEU A 242 4.03 3.59 3.10
C LEU A 242 3.98 3.79 4.62
N ARG A 243 4.28 2.72 5.37
CA ARG A 243 4.42 2.77 6.83
C ARG A 243 5.86 3.18 7.19
N PRO A 244 6.07 4.26 7.96
CA PRO A 244 7.41 4.65 8.39
C PRO A 244 8.09 3.54 9.20
N ILE A 245 9.35 3.26 8.90
CA ILE A 245 10.20 2.38 9.72
C ILE A 245 10.76 3.24 10.86
N PRO A 246 10.66 2.81 12.13
CA PRO A 246 11.33 3.48 13.24
C PRO A 246 12.84 3.51 12.98
N ASP A 247 13.44 4.71 13.03
CA ASP A 247 14.87 4.87 12.87
C ASP A 247 15.59 4.41 14.15
N ASP A 248 15.94 3.13 14.21
CA ASP A 248 16.72 2.55 15.31
C ASP A 248 18.23 2.87 15.19
N GLY A 249 18.62 3.76 14.26
CA GLY A 249 20.01 4.21 14.07
C GLY A 249 20.94 3.15 13.47
N SER A 250 20.41 2.00 13.05
CA SER A 250 21.18 0.84 12.58
C SER A 250 20.94 0.44 11.11
N GLU A 251 20.02 1.09 10.38
CA GLU A 251 19.84 0.78 8.96
C GLU A 251 20.84 1.56 8.08
N GLY A 252 21.49 0.83 7.17
CA GLY A 252 22.56 1.34 6.32
C GLY A 252 22.11 2.54 5.49
N ALA A 253 23.02 3.52 5.36
CA ALA A 253 22.83 4.68 4.49
C ALA A 253 22.39 4.25 3.09
N GLY A 254 21.12 4.48 2.74
CA GLY A 254 20.56 4.16 1.42
C GLY A 254 19.36 3.19 1.40
N ALA A 255 18.94 2.62 2.53
CA ALA A 255 17.72 1.82 2.62
C ALA A 255 16.45 2.65 2.38
N PHE A 256 15.38 2.03 1.87
CA PHE A 256 14.10 2.71 1.67
C PHE A 256 13.41 2.90 3.03
N PRO A 257 13.08 4.14 3.45
CA PRO A 257 12.72 4.44 4.85
C PRO A 257 11.29 4.04 5.25
N TYR A 258 10.60 3.26 4.40
CA TYR A 258 9.25 2.80 4.64
C TYR A 258 9.11 1.30 4.38
N GLU A 259 8.10 0.73 5.02
CA GLU A 259 7.53 -0.56 4.66
C GLU A 259 6.35 -0.32 3.71
N PRO A 260 6.42 -0.79 2.46
CA PRO A 260 5.31 -0.69 1.53
C PRO A 260 4.26 -1.76 1.82
N LEU A 261 2.99 -1.36 1.90
CA LEU A 261 1.85 -2.21 2.20
C LEU A 261 0.84 -2.16 1.04
N PHE A 262 0.46 -3.33 0.54
CA PHE A 262 -0.66 -3.47 -0.40
C PHE A 262 -1.98 -3.11 0.28
N ALA A 263 -2.79 -2.32 -0.41
CA ALA A 263 -4.08 -1.85 0.03
C ALA A 263 -5.08 -1.89 -1.13
N ASP A 264 -6.37 -1.73 -0.82
CA ASP A 264 -7.46 -1.76 -1.79
C ASP A 264 -7.60 -3.11 -2.53
N PHE A 265 -8.21 -4.07 -1.84
CA PHE A 265 -8.43 -5.43 -2.37
C PHE A 265 -9.81 -5.58 -3.05
N SER A 266 -10.41 -4.47 -3.51
CA SER A 266 -11.75 -4.51 -4.13
C SER A 266 -11.79 -5.29 -5.45
N SER A 267 -10.64 -5.43 -6.12
CA SER A 267 -10.47 -6.16 -7.38
C SER A 267 -9.74 -7.49 -7.20
N ALA A 268 -9.53 -7.91 -5.95
CA ALA A 268 -8.73 -9.08 -5.63
C ALA A 268 -9.49 -10.38 -5.96
N LEU A 269 -8.73 -11.40 -6.36
CA LEU A 269 -9.25 -12.70 -6.72
C LEU A 269 -8.55 -13.79 -5.92
N ASP A 270 -9.36 -14.69 -5.36
CA ASP A 270 -8.90 -15.88 -4.66
C ASP A 270 -8.65 -17.02 -5.66
N LEU A 271 -7.38 -17.41 -5.82
CA LEU A 271 -6.99 -18.51 -6.71
C LEU A 271 -7.64 -19.84 -6.33
N SER A 272 -8.01 -20.04 -5.06
CA SER A 272 -8.63 -21.28 -4.59
C SER A 272 -10.13 -21.39 -4.88
N LEU A 273 -10.78 -20.26 -5.21
CA LEU A 273 -12.21 -20.24 -5.57
C LEU A 273 -12.43 -20.34 -7.09
N CYS A 274 -11.38 -20.13 -7.89
CA CYS A 274 -11.43 -20.18 -9.36
C CYS A 274 -11.64 -21.58 -9.96
N ASP A 275 -11.53 -22.66 -9.19
CA ASP A 275 -11.84 -24.02 -9.65
C ASP A 275 -13.35 -24.21 -9.93
N ASN A 276 -14.21 -23.32 -9.40
CA ASN A 276 -15.65 -23.30 -9.67
C ASN A 276 -15.98 -22.18 -10.66
N ALA A 277 -15.83 -22.46 -11.95
CA ALA A 277 -15.85 -21.52 -13.08
C ALA A 277 -17.14 -20.68 -13.31
N GLN A 278 -18.14 -20.71 -12.42
CA GLN A 278 -19.41 -19.98 -12.60
C GLN A 278 -19.53 -18.68 -11.79
N ASP A 279 -18.88 -18.56 -10.62
CA ASP A 279 -19.00 -17.38 -9.75
C ASP A 279 -17.92 -16.31 -9.95
N ALA A 280 -16.81 -16.63 -10.63
CA ALA A 280 -15.74 -15.67 -10.94
C ALA A 280 -16.16 -14.54 -11.91
N SER A 281 -17.35 -14.65 -12.51
CA SER A 281 -17.89 -13.70 -13.48
C SER A 281 -18.60 -12.48 -12.85
N GLN A 282 -18.92 -12.52 -11.55
CA GLN A 282 -19.76 -11.48 -10.92
C GLN A 282 -18.97 -10.40 -10.16
N SER A 283 -17.67 -10.56 -9.92
CA SER A 283 -16.86 -9.59 -9.14
C SER A 283 -15.97 -8.65 -9.97
N SER A 284 -15.94 -8.80 -11.29
CA SER A 284 -14.94 -8.16 -12.17
C SER A 284 -15.37 -6.84 -12.80
N MET A 285 -16.12 -5.99 -12.09
CA MET A 285 -16.25 -4.57 -12.47
C MET A 285 -15.05 -3.76 -11.95
N SER A 286 -13.84 -4.17 -12.35
CA SER A 286 -12.61 -3.45 -12.03
C SER A 286 -12.56 -2.16 -12.84
N ALA A 287 -12.46 -1.02 -12.16
CA ALA A 287 -12.15 0.24 -12.79
C ALA A 287 -10.68 0.20 -13.20
N PHE A 288 -10.40 -0.25 -14.42
CA PHE A 288 -9.03 -0.34 -14.92
C PHE A 288 -8.34 1.03 -14.84
N THR A 289 -7.08 1.02 -14.41
CA THR A 289 -6.20 2.18 -14.43
C THR A 289 -5.20 1.98 -15.57
N PRO A 290 -5.51 2.42 -16.81
CA PRO A 290 -4.81 1.95 -18.01
C PRO A 290 -3.29 2.02 -17.95
N PRO A 291 -2.64 3.03 -17.32
CA PRO A 291 -1.19 3.07 -17.25
C PRO A 291 -0.53 1.89 -16.51
N PHE A 292 -1.24 1.25 -15.59
CA PHE A 292 -0.73 0.15 -14.76
C PHE A 292 -1.37 -1.19 -15.11
N THR A 293 -2.52 -1.18 -15.79
CA THR A 293 -3.23 -2.40 -16.18
C THR A 293 -2.48 -3.17 -17.27
N ALA A 294 -2.35 -4.48 -17.09
CA ALA A 294 -1.71 -5.36 -18.07
C ALA A 294 -2.41 -5.33 -19.45
N PRO A 295 -1.64 -5.39 -20.55
CA PRO A 295 -2.16 -5.15 -21.90
C PRO A 295 -3.23 -6.16 -22.34
N GLU A 296 -3.16 -7.41 -21.87
CA GLU A 296 -4.15 -8.45 -22.13
C GLU A 296 -5.53 -8.10 -21.56
N LEU A 297 -5.58 -7.41 -20.40
CA LEU A 297 -6.80 -6.95 -19.74
C LEU A 297 -7.42 -5.73 -20.48
N LEU A 298 -6.61 -4.99 -21.23
CA LEU A 298 -7.04 -3.81 -22.01
C LEU A 298 -7.46 -4.16 -23.45
N SER A 299 -7.40 -5.44 -23.83
CA SER A 299 -7.72 -5.90 -25.17
C SER A 299 -9.22 -5.78 -25.49
N LEU A 300 -9.57 -5.53 -26.76
CA LEU A 300 -10.98 -5.44 -27.16
C LEU A 300 -11.74 -6.76 -26.98
N LYS A 301 -11.03 -7.89 -26.98
CA LYS A 301 -11.62 -9.20 -26.66
C LYS A 301 -12.00 -9.25 -25.18
N ALA A 302 -11.09 -8.85 -24.29
CA ALA A 302 -11.33 -8.74 -22.85
C ALA A 302 -12.54 -7.86 -22.52
N LEU A 303 -12.58 -6.67 -23.11
CA LEU A 303 -13.62 -5.68 -22.86
C LEU A 303 -15.00 -6.09 -23.42
N LYS A 304 -15.05 -7.01 -24.39
CA LYS A 304 -16.30 -7.44 -25.03
C LYS A 304 -16.86 -8.76 -24.50
N SER A 305 -16.00 -9.71 -24.14
CA SER A 305 -16.44 -11.01 -23.65
C SER A 305 -16.73 -11.01 -22.15
N GLY A 306 -16.16 -10.09 -21.37
CA GLY A 306 -16.31 -10.07 -19.90
C GLY A 306 -15.63 -11.25 -19.19
N GLU A 307 -14.96 -12.14 -19.94
CA GLU A 307 -14.32 -13.36 -19.44
C GLU A 307 -12.87 -13.16 -18.98
N VAL A 308 -12.39 -11.91 -18.94
CA VAL A 308 -10.99 -11.66 -18.64
C VAL A 308 -10.78 -11.49 -17.15
N VAL A 309 -10.25 -12.57 -16.58
CA VAL A 309 -9.92 -12.71 -15.17
C VAL A 309 -8.46 -12.29 -14.97
N SER A 310 -8.22 -11.43 -13.98
CA SER A 310 -6.86 -11.08 -13.54
C SER A 310 -6.06 -12.35 -13.27
N SER A 311 -4.76 -12.32 -13.54
CA SER A 311 -3.84 -13.43 -13.32
C SER A 311 -2.60 -13.00 -12.52
N PRO A 312 -1.81 -13.93 -11.96
CA PRO A 312 -0.55 -13.58 -11.30
C PRO A 312 0.39 -12.80 -12.25
N ALA A 313 0.42 -13.19 -13.54
CA ALA A 313 1.21 -12.49 -14.56
C ALA A 313 0.73 -11.06 -14.84
N SER A 314 -0.56 -10.77 -14.67
CA SER A 314 -1.10 -9.41 -14.81
C SER A 314 -0.71 -8.51 -13.63
N ASP A 315 -0.63 -9.06 -12.41
CA ASP A 315 -0.10 -8.37 -11.23
C ASP A 315 1.40 -8.08 -11.38
N VAL A 316 2.18 -9.05 -11.90
CA VAL A 316 3.61 -8.89 -12.18
C VAL A 316 3.86 -7.69 -13.12
N PHE A 317 3.08 -7.60 -14.20
CA PHE A 317 3.14 -6.43 -15.10
C PHE A 317 2.78 -5.14 -14.37
N SER A 318 1.70 -5.15 -13.59
CA SER A 318 1.18 -3.97 -12.90
C SER A 318 2.18 -3.43 -11.85
N LEU A 319 2.86 -4.34 -11.15
CA LEU A 319 3.96 -3.99 -10.25
C LEU A 319 5.17 -3.45 -11.03
N ALA A 320 5.53 -4.05 -12.17
CA ALA A 320 6.61 -3.53 -13.00
C ALA A 320 6.33 -2.10 -13.48
N ALA A 321 5.11 -1.81 -13.94
CA ALA A 321 4.68 -0.46 -14.31
C ALA A 321 4.75 0.52 -13.12
N THR A 322 4.36 0.08 -11.93
CA THR A 322 4.50 0.85 -10.68
C THR A 322 5.96 1.17 -10.38
N LEU A 323 6.88 0.22 -10.55
CA LEU A 323 8.32 0.43 -10.35
C LEU A 323 8.95 1.33 -11.41
N VAL A 324 8.45 1.32 -12.65
CA VAL A 324 8.83 2.31 -13.67
C VAL A 324 8.43 3.71 -13.22
N ALA A 325 7.18 3.89 -12.76
CA ALA A 325 6.71 5.20 -12.28
C ALA A 325 7.54 5.68 -11.08
N ALA A 326 7.90 4.75 -10.18
CA ALA A 326 8.77 5.03 -9.06
C ALA A 326 10.18 5.42 -9.51
N ALA A 327 10.74 4.81 -10.58
CA ALA A 327 12.05 5.19 -11.08
C ALA A 327 12.06 6.59 -11.72
N THR A 328 11.02 6.88 -12.51
CA THR A 328 10.97 8.10 -13.32
C THR A 328 10.39 9.30 -12.60
N GLY A 329 9.65 9.11 -11.52
CA GLY A 329 8.88 10.19 -10.91
C GLY A 329 7.66 10.59 -11.75
N ASP A 330 7.19 9.73 -12.65
CA ASP A 330 6.08 10.00 -13.57
C ASP A 330 5.00 8.92 -13.49
N LEU A 331 3.85 9.29 -12.92
CA LEU A 331 2.68 8.41 -12.78
C LEU A 331 1.89 8.22 -14.08
N LEU A 332 2.11 9.05 -15.11
CA LEU A 332 1.40 8.93 -16.38
C LEU A 332 2.01 7.86 -17.29
N LEU A 333 3.31 7.55 -17.11
CA LEU A 333 4.14 6.51 -17.77
C LEU A 333 4.28 6.59 -19.30
N TYR A 334 3.21 6.96 -20.00
CA TYR A 334 3.08 7.01 -21.44
C TYR A 334 3.03 8.48 -21.90
N PRO A 335 3.98 8.94 -22.74
CA PRO A 335 4.10 10.35 -23.15
C PRO A 335 3.03 10.84 -24.16
N GLY A 336 1.82 10.29 -24.13
CA GLY A 336 0.72 10.70 -24.99
C GLY A 336 0.10 12.03 -24.58
N SER A 337 -0.21 12.89 -25.57
CA SER A 337 -0.85 14.21 -25.36
C SER A 337 -2.33 14.11 -25.03
N SER A 338 -2.98 13.00 -25.40
CA SER A 338 -4.39 12.71 -25.09
C SER A 338 -4.55 11.39 -24.31
N SER A 339 -5.65 11.29 -23.56
CA SER A 339 -6.05 10.06 -22.87
C SER A 339 -6.25 8.88 -23.82
N MET A 340 -6.81 9.12 -25.02
CA MET A 340 -6.96 8.10 -26.06
C MET A 340 -5.61 7.57 -26.55
N GLN A 341 -4.64 8.47 -26.77
CA GLN A 341 -3.30 8.07 -27.18
C GLN A 341 -2.60 7.25 -26.08
N ARG A 342 -2.69 7.68 -24.82
CA ARG A 342 -2.13 6.92 -23.69
C ARG A 342 -2.78 5.54 -23.55
N LEU A 343 -4.10 5.44 -23.75
CA LEU A 343 -4.79 4.15 -23.76
C LEU A 343 -4.31 3.25 -24.90
N ALA A 344 -4.09 3.80 -26.09
CA ALA A 344 -3.54 3.04 -27.21
C ALA A 344 -2.12 2.51 -26.90
N MET A 345 -1.28 3.33 -26.27
CA MET A 345 0.05 2.90 -25.85
C MET A 345 0.00 1.88 -24.70
N ALA A 346 -0.94 2.01 -23.76
CA ALA A 346 -1.15 1.06 -22.68
C ALA A 346 -1.60 -0.32 -23.18
N ARG A 347 -2.37 -0.39 -24.28
CA ARG A 347 -2.66 -1.66 -24.97
C ARG A 347 -1.42 -2.35 -25.53
N ASP A 348 -0.41 -1.56 -25.90
CA ASP A 348 0.93 -2.04 -26.23
C ASP A 348 1.87 -2.01 -25.01
N GLY A 349 1.32 -2.17 -23.80
CA GLY A 349 2.01 -1.98 -22.52
C GLY A 349 3.29 -2.81 -22.34
N HIS A 350 3.44 -3.92 -23.05
CA HIS A 350 4.70 -4.68 -23.12
C HIS A 350 5.92 -3.84 -23.56
N ARG A 351 5.69 -2.70 -24.20
CA ARG A 351 6.72 -1.72 -24.61
C ARG A 351 6.88 -0.56 -23.63
N ILE A 352 6.35 -0.66 -22.41
CA ILE A 352 6.37 0.41 -21.39
C ILE A 352 7.77 1.01 -21.21
N LEU A 353 8.82 0.18 -21.13
CA LEU A 353 10.20 0.65 -20.99
C LEU A 353 10.68 1.49 -22.19
N GLU A 354 10.20 1.19 -23.40
CA GLU A 354 10.49 2.00 -24.59
C GLU A 354 9.71 3.32 -24.58
N PHE A 355 8.43 3.25 -24.24
CA PHE A 355 7.56 4.44 -24.21
C PHE A 355 7.99 5.44 -23.14
N THR A 356 8.32 4.96 -21.95
CA THR A 356 8.79 5.82 -20.86
C THR A 356 10.09 6.53 -21.21
N ARG A 357 10.97 5.91 -21.99
CA ARG A 357 12.22 6.55 -22.48
C ARG A 357 11.98 7.73 -23.40
N CYS A 358 10.86 7.76 -24.12
CA CYS A 358 10.48 8.89 -24.95
C CYS A 358 9.87 10.04 -24.12
N GLY A 359 9.63 9.85 -22.83
CA GLY A 359 9.13 10.86 -21.91
C GLY A 359 10.23 11.78 -21.34
N THR A 360 9.80 12.78 -20.58
CA THR A 360 10.68 13.81 -19.99
C THR A 360 11.71 13.26 -19.02
N ASN A 361 11.35 12.21 -18.26
CA ASN A 361 12.21 11.54 -17.28
C ASN A 361 12.76 10.20 -17.79
N GLY A 362 12.73 9.99 -19.12
CA GLY A 362 13.13 8.73 -19.74
C GLY A 362 14.59 8.32 -19.54
N SER A 363 15.48 9.27 -19.25
CA SER A 363 16.89 9.01 -18.98
C SER A 363 17.11 8.15 -17.73
N ARG A 364 16.15 8.14 -16.79
CA ARG A 364 16.22 7.38 -15.53
C ARG A 364 16.03 5.86 -15.71
N VAL A 365 15.68 5.42 -16.92
CA VAL A 365 15.57 4.00 -17.28
C VAL A 365 16.45 3.73 -18.50
N PRO A 366 17.79 3.83 -18.39
CA PRO A 366 18.69 3.66 -19.53
C PRO A 366 18.68 2.21 -20.05
N ARG A 367 19.09 2.02 -21.31
CA ARG A 367 19.26 0.69 -21.90
C ARG A 367 20.40 -0.06 -21.22
N GLY A 368 20.20 -1.31 -20.85
CA GLY A 368 21.13 -2.13 -20.06
C GLY A 368 21.29 -1.67 -18.60
N GLY A 369 20.54 -0.67 -18.16
CA GLY A 369 20.54 -0.19 -16.77
C GLY A 369 19.95 -1.22 -15.81
N PHE A 370 20.25 -1.06 -14.51
CA PHE A 370 19.76 -2.01 -13.51
C PHE A 370 18.22 -2.01 -13.39
N VAL A 371 17.57 -0.85 -13.56
CA VAL A 371 16.11 -0.74 -13.60
C VAL A 371 15.53 -1.56 -14.75
N GLU A 372 16.06 -1.42 -15.98
CA GLU A 372 15.59 -2.23 -17.11
C GLU A 372 15.85 -3.71 -16.87
N LYS A 373 17.06 -4.09 -16.43
CA LYS A 373 17.40 -5.51 -16.21
C LYS A 373 16.42 -6.20 -15.26
N LEU A 374 16.01 -5.51 -14.19
CA LEU A 374 15.07 -6.05 -13.22
C LEU A 374 13.63 -6.12 -13.74
N LEU A 375 13.21 -5.17 -14.58
CA LEU A 375 11.80 -5.04 -15.01
C LEU A 375 11.50 -5.68 -16.37
N LEU A 376 12.49 -5.82 -17.24
CA LEU A 376 12.34 -6.38 -18.59
C LEU A 376 11.61 -7.73 -18.62
N PRO A 377 11.95 -8.73 -17.78
CA PRO A 377 11.27 -10.02 -17.83
C PRO A 377 9.85 -9.97 -17.24
N ALA A 378 9.49 -8.92 -16.48
CA ALA A 378 8.13 -8.73 -15.94
C ALA A 378 7.17 -8.06 -16.93
N VAL A 379 7.68 -7.44 -18.00
CA VAL A 379 6.88 -6.72 -19.01
C VAL A 379 6.78 -7.47 -20.34
N ALA A 380 7.05 -8.78 -20.35
CA ALA A 380 6.91 -9.62 -21.54
C ALA A 380 5.48 -9.54 -22.11
N LYS A 381 5.39 -9.63 -23.45
CA LYS A 381 4.13 -9.47 -24.18
C LYS A 381 3.16 -10.60 -23.87
N ASP A 382 3.65 -11.84 -23.93
CA ASP A 382 2.88 -13.00 -23.52
C ASP A 382 2.91 -13.10 -21.98
N PRO A 383 1.76 -13.13 -21.29
CA PRO A 383 1.70 -13.33 -19.84
C PRO A 383 2.44 -14.59 -19.37
N MET A 384 2.51 -15.65 -20.19
CA MET A 384 3.20 -16.90 -19.85
C MET A 384 4.73 -16.78 -19.91
N GLU A 385 5.25 -15.80 -20.64
CA GLU A 385 6.68 -15.51 -20.72
C GLU A 385 7.15 -14.54 -19.62
N ARG A 386 6.22 -13.98 -18.83
CA ARG A 386 6.57 -13.09 -17.72
C ARG A 386 7.20 -13.89 -16.59
N ILE A 387 8.18 -13.27 -15.94
CA ILE A 387 8.87 -13.86 -14.79
C ILE A 387 7.90 -14.24 -13.67
N ASP A 388 8.09 -15.44 -13.09
CA ASP A 388 7.40 -15.85 -11.87
C ASP A 388 7.92 -15.04 -10.67
N THR A 389 7.05 -14.74 -9.71
CA THR A 389 7.42 -13.93 -8.53
C THR A 389 8.60 -14.52 -7.76
N SER A 390 8.73 -15.84 -7.67
CA SER A 390 9.85 -16.48 -6.95
C SER A 390 11.20 -16.27 -7.63
N ASP A 391 11.21 -16.32 -8.97
CA ASP A 391 12.42 -16.03 -9.74
C ASP A 391 12.72 -14.54 -9.77
N TRP A 392 11.68 -13.71 -9.70
CA TRP A 392 11.83 -12.26 -9.61
C TRP A 392 12.45 -11.83 -8.28
N VAL A 393 12.05 -12.45 -7.17
CA VAL A 393 12.70 -12.25 -5.85
C VAL A 393 14.18 -12.59 -5.94
N LYS A 394 14.54 -13.76 -6.49
CA LYS A 394 15.96 -14.14 -6.66
C LYS A 394 16.74 -13.11 -7.47
N MET A 395 16.13 -12.60 -8.55
CA MET A 395 16.73 -11.55 -9.38
C MET A 395 16.89 -10.21 -8.64
N ALA A 396 15.94 -9.83 -7.78
CA ALA A 396 15.99 -8.58 -7.02
C ALA A 396 17.03 -8.59 -5.89
N HIS A 397 17.42 -9.78 -5.43
CA HIS A 397 18.47 -9.99 -4.41
C HIS A 397 19.86 -10.27 -4.99
N ALA A 398 19.96 -10.56 -6.29
CA ALA A 398 21.23 -10.66 -7.01
C ALA A 398 21.84 -9.28 -7.28
#